data_AF-A0A5N5W057-F1
#
_entry.id   AF-A0A5N5W057-F1
#
_cell.length_a   1.000
_cell.length_b   1.000
_cell.length_c   1.000
_cell.angle_alpha   90.00
_cell.angle_beta   90.00
_cell.angle_gamma   90.00
#
_symmetry.space_group_name_H-M   'P 1'
#
loop_
_entity.id
_entity.type
_entity.pdbx_description
1 polymer ?
#
loop_
_entity_poly.entity_id
_entity_poly.type
_entity_poly.pdbx_seq_one_letter_code
_entity_poly.pdbx_strand_id
1 'polypeptide(L)' 'MDFKIRESRREQGPRKLYREREEYFRLVQLGFGNAEASRRVGVNPRTGREWRNGRPEGR' A
#
# COMPACT_ATOMS: atom_id res chain seq x y z
N MET A 1 -13.35 -8.66 9.69
CA MET A 1 -13.03 -8.29 8.29
C MET A 1 -11.68 -8.89 7.92
N ASP A 2 -11.67 -10.09 7.35
CA ASP A 2 -10.44 -10.75 6.89
C ASP A 2 -10.31 -10.51 5.37
N PHE A 3 -9.56 -9.48 4.99
CA PHE A 3 -9.23 -9.21 3.59
C PHE A 3 -7.71 -9.34 3.47
N LYS A 4 -7.23 -10.58 3.28
CA LYS A 4 -5.82 -10.89 3.07
C LYS A 4 -5.50 -10.85 1.58
N ILE A 5 -5.11 -9.68 1.08
CA ILE A 5 -4.65 -9.55 -0.31
C ILE A 5 -3.28 -10.22 -0.49
N ARG A 6 -2.47 -10.33 0.57
CA ARG A 6 -1.17 -11.02 0.56
C ARG A 6 -0.85 -11.75 1.86
N GLU A 7 -0.59 -13.04 1.77
CA GLU A 7 0.00 -13.84 2.84
C GLU A 7 1.53 -13.70 2.90
N SER A 8 2.17 -13.44 1.75
CA SER A 8 3.63 -13.45 1.63
C SER A 8 4.21 -12.05 1.44
N ARG A 9 4.87 -11.53 2.48
CA ARG A 9 5.64 -10.26 2.50
C ARG A 9 7.02 -10.35 1.84
N ARG A 10 7.23 -11.25 0.86
CA ARG A 10 8.52 -11.34 0.17
C ARG A 10 8.77 -10.08 -0.67
N GLU A 11 9.98 -9.55 -0.58
CA GLU A 11 10.47 -8.41 -1.37
C GLU A 11 10.41 -8.78 -2.85
N GLN A 12 9.32 -8.40 -3.51
CA GLN A 12 9.24 -8.43 -4.96
C GLN A 12 10.10 -7.26 -5.44
N GLY A 13 10.98 -7.49 -6.43
CA GLY A 13 11.80 -6.46 -7.06
C GLY A 13 10.96 -5.33 -7.69
N PRO A 14 11.48 -4.55 -8.66
CA PRO A 14 10.79 -3.37 -9.20
C PRO A 14 9.57 -3.70 -10.09
N ARG A 15 8.64 -4.54 -9.62
CA ARG A 15 7.31 -4.72 -10.18
C ARG A 15 6.45 -3.55 -9.72
N LYS A 16 6.00 -2.75 -10.69
CA LYS A 16 5.09 -1.64 -10.45
C LYS A 16 3.77 -2.18 -9.85
N LEU A 17 3.54 -1.89 -8.58
CA LEU A 17 2.39 -2.30 -7.76
C LEU A 17 1.11 -1.50 -8.13
N TYR A 18 0.77 -1.39 -9.42
CA TYR A 18 -0.30 -0.51 -9.90
C TYR A 18 -1.67 -0.87 -9.32
N ARG A 19 -2.03 -2.16 -9.37
CA ARG A 19 -3.32 -2.64 -8.84
C ARG A 19 -3.48 -2.37 -7.34
N GLU A 20 -2.40 -2.54 -6.59
CA GLU A 20 -2.37 -2.30 -5.15
C GLU A 20 -2.46 -0.82 -4.82
N ARG A 21 -1.83 0.02 -5.65
CA ARG A 21 -1.93 1.47 -5.53
C ARG A 21 -3.37 1.93 -5.76
N GLU A 22 -4.05 1.40 -6.76
CA GLU A 22 -5.47 1.69 -7.01
C GLU A 22 -6.36 1.26 -5.84
N GLU A 23 -6.18 0.04 -5.32
CA GLU A 23 -6.89 -0.45 -4.13
C GLU A 23 -6.60 0.42 -2.89
N TYR A 24 -5.34 0.79 -2.67
CA TYR A 24 -4.96 1.70 -1.59
C TYR A 24 -5.70 3.04 -1.71
N PHE A 25 -5.78 3.63 -2.90
CA PHE A 25 -6.52 4.87 -3.11
C PHE A 25 -8.03 4.70 -2.90
N ARG A 26 -8.62 3.57 -3.27
CA ARG A 26 -10.03 3.28 -2.96
C ARG A 26 -10.27 3.21 -1.46
N LEU A 27 -9.39 2.52 -0.72
CA LEU A 27 -9.49 2.42 0.74
C LEU A 27 -9.30 3.78 1.42
N VAL A 28 -8.33 4.57 0.96
CA VAL A 28 -8.15 5.92 1.50
C VAL A 28 -9.35 6.83 1.22
N GLN A 29 -9.97 6.74 0.04
CA GLN A 29 -11.21 7.47 -0.28
C GLN A 29 -12.39 7.05 0.58
N LEU A 30 -12.45 5.78 0.99
CA LEU A 30 -13.45 5.28 1.95
C LEU A 30 -13.20 5.75 3.39
N GLY A 31 -12.12 6.49 3.65
CA GLY A 31 -11.75 7.00 4.97
C GLY A 31 -10.82 6.09 5.77
N PHE A 32 -10.30 5.01 5.17
CA PHE A 32 -9.35 4.14 5.87
C PHE A 32 -8.00 4.84 6.11
N GLY A 33 -7.45 4.65 7.31
CA GLY A 33 -6.13 5.15 7.67
C GLY A 33 -5.03 4.50 6.83
N ASN A 34 -3.88 5.19 6.69
CA ASN A 34 -2.75 4.71 5.88
C ASN A 34 -2.29 3.30 6.30
N ALA A 35 -2.06 3.08 7.60
CA ALA A 35 -1.61 1.80 8.12
C ALA A 35 -2.63 0.68 7.87
N GLU A 36 -3.92 0.98 7.99
CA GLU A 36 -4.99 0.01 7.76
C GLU A 36 -5.14 -0.32 6.28
N ALA A 37 -5.14 0.70 5.41
CA ALA A 37 -5.16 0.52 3.96
C ALA A 37 -3.95 -0.28 3.48
N SER A 38 -2.74 0.04 3.95
CA SER A 38 -1.52 -0.71 3.61
C SER A 38 -1.58 -2.17 4.07
N ARG A 39 -2.09 -2.41 5.28
CA ARG A 39 -2.23 -3.77 5.81
C ARG A 39 -3.26 -4.58 5.03
N ARG A 40 -4.35 -3.95 4.59
CA ARG A 40 -5.38 -4.56 3.74
C ARG A 40 -4.81 -4.95 2.38
N VAL A 41 -4.14 -4.01 1.71
CA VAL A 41 -3.48 -4.17 0.40
C VAL A 41 -2.29 -5.12 0.43
N GLY A 42 -1.73 -5.36 1.62
CA GLY A 42 -0.57 -6.24 1.79
C GLY A 42 0.75 -5.59 1.37
N VAL A 43 0.84 -4.26 1.51
CA VAL A 43 2.06 -3.48 1.27
C VAL A 43 2.65 -2.97 2.58
N ASN A 44 3.93 -2.64 2.55
CA ASN A 44 4.57 -2.02 3.70
C ASN A 44 3.92 -0.65 3.98
N PRO A 45 3.63 -0.28 5.24
CA PRO A 45 3.12 1.05 5.57
C PRO A 45 4.03 2.19 5.09
N ARG A 46 5.35 1.96 4.96
CA ARG A 46 6.27 2.91 4.32
C ARG A 46 5.89 3.16 2.86
N THR A 47 5.60 2.12 2.09
CA THR A 47 5.15 2.21 0.70
C THR A 47 3.81 2.93 0.57
N GLY A 48 2.85 2.63 1.45
CA GLY A 48 1.58 3.37 1.49
C GLY A 48 1.76 4.84 1.82
N ARG A 49 2.69 5.17 2.72
CA ARG A 49 3.07 6.55 3.02
C ARG A 49 3.70 7.25 1.82
N GLU A 50 4.58 6.58 1.08
CA GLU A 50 5.16 7.08 -0.17
C GLU A 50 4.11 7.27 -1.27
N TRP A 51 3.06 6.44 -1.33
CA TRP A 51 1.97 6.63 -2.30
C TRP A 51 1.09 7.84 -2.00
N ARG A 52 0.83 8.12 -0.72
CA ARG A 52 0.03 9.26 -0.28
C ARG A 52 0.82 10.57 -0.30
N ASN A 53 2.04 10.58 0.21
CA ASN A 53 2.84 11.80 0.40
C ASN A 53 3.84 12.04 -0.73
N GLY A 54 3.91 11.15 -1.73
CA GLY A 54 5.01 11.11 -2.68
C GLY A 54 6.25 10.44 -2.08
N ARG A 55 7.15 9.98 -2.95
CA ARG A 55 8.46 9.49 -2.51
C ARG A 55 9.23 10.70 -1.99
N PRO A 56 9.77 10.68 -0.76
CA PRO A 56 10.73 11.70 -0.36
C PRO A 56 11.93 11.54 -1.29
N GLU A 57 12.08 12.47 -2.23
CA GLU A 57 13.27 12.57 -3.06
C GLU A 57 14.42 12.90 -2.12
N GLY A 58 15.27 11.91 -1.83
CA GLY A 58 16.25 12.01 -0.77
C GLY A 58 17.13 10.79 -0.59
N ARG A 59 17.61 10.19 -1.70
CA ARG A 59 18.93 9.57 -1.87
C ARG A 59 19.08 8.95 -3.25
#